data_AF-A0A847N852-F1
#
_entry.id   AF-A0A847N852-F1
#
_cell.length_a   1.000
_cell.length_b   1.000
_cell.length_c   1.000
_cell.angle_alpha   90.00
_cell.angle_beta   90.00
_cell.angle_gamma   90.00
#
_symmetry.space_group_name_H-M   'P 1'
#
loop_
_entity.id
_entity.type
_entity.pdbx_description
1 polymer ?
#
loop_
_entity_poly.entity_id
_entity_poly.type
_entity_poly.pdbx_seq_one_letter_code
_entity_poly.pdbx_strand_id
1 'polypeptide(L)' 'MMDYFIYLPVFIIGFAVSFHIIKSIQIEKIFRKGKISEIHVASFIISIIVGHLLADWALTIVDIFSNQ' A
#
# COMPACT_ATOMS: atom_id res chain seq x y z
N MET A 1 -7.46 -10.40 17.89
CA MET A 1 -6.80 -11.56 17.23
C MET A 1 -7.40 -11.81 15.85
N MET A 2 -8.74 -11.82 15.72
CA MET A 2 -9.43 -11.86 14.42
C MET A 2 -8.98 -10.75 13.47
N ASP A 3 -8.78 -9.54 14.01
CA ASP A 3 -8.38 -8.35 13.22
C ASP A 3 -7.04 -8.55 12.50
N TYR A 4 -6.11 -9.29 13.10
CA TYR A 4 -4.83 -9.61 12.46
C TYR A 4 -4.98 -10.49 11.22
N PHE A 5 -5.99 -11.37 11.19
CA PHE A 5 -6.28 -12.22 10.03
C PHE A 5 -6.86 -11.45 8.85
N ILE A 6 -7.43 -10.26 9.08
CA ILE A 6 -7.95 -9.39 8.03
C ILE A 6 -6.87 -8.37 7.65
N TYR A 7 -6.25 -7.75 8.67
CA TYR A 7 -5.25 -6.72 8.50
C TYR A 7 -4.03 -7.21 7.72
N LEU A 8 -3.41 -8.33 8.13
CA LEU A 8 -2.14 -8.77 7.55
C LEU A 8 -2.27 -9.13 6.05
N PRO A 9 -3.28 -9.92 5.61
CA PRO A 9 -3.45 -10.20 4.19
C PRO A 9 -3.78 -8.95 3.37
N VAL A 10 -4.67 -8.08 3.87
CA VAL A 10 -5.03 -6.85 3.17
C VAL A 10 -3.83 -5.91 3.06
N PHE A 11 -3.02 -5.80 4.12
CA PHE A 11 -1.79 -5.04 4.11
C PHE A 11 -0.80 -5.56 3.06
N ILE A 12 -0.54 -6.88 3.04
CA ILE A 12 0.41 -7.50 2.11
C ILE A 12 -0.06 -7.33 0.66
N ILE A 13 -1.35 -7.59 0.39
CA ILE A 13 -1.93 -7.44 -0.95
C ILE A 13 -1.92 -5.97 -1.36
N GLY A 14 -2.38 -5.08 -0.50
CA GLY A 14 -2.41 -3.64 -0.73
C GLY A 14 -1.03 -3.06 -0.99
N PHE A 15 -0.02 -3.49 -0.23
CA PHE A 15 1.39 -3.16 -0.45
C PHE A 15 1.87 -3.66 -1.83
N ALA A 16 1.68 -4.94 -2.15
CA ALA A 16 2.18 -5.53 -3.37
C ALA A 16 1.56 -4.89 -4.63
N VAL A 17 0.24 -4.68 -4.60
CA VAL A 17 -0.49 -4.03 -5.69
C VAL A 17 -0.07 -2.56 -5.83
N SER A 18 -0.01 -1.81 -4.73
CA SER A 18 0.42 -0.41 -4.75
C SER A 18 1.84 -0.25 -5.27
N PHE A 19 2.75 -1.12 -4.85
CA PHE A 19 4.14 -1.12 -5.31
C PHE A 19 4.24 -1.41 -6.80
N HIS A 20 3.45 -2.37 -7.31
CA HIS A 20 3.40 -2.68 -8.73
C HIS A 20 2.83 -1.51 -9.56
N ILE A 21 1.76 -0.86 -9.08
CA ILE A 21 1.15 0.31 -9.73
C ILE A 21 2.14 1.48 -9.75
N ILE A 22 2.77 1.80 -8.62
CA ILE A 22 3.70 2.93 -8.55
C ILE A 22 4.91 2.73 -9.46
N LYS A 23 5.40 1.49 -9.60
CA LYS A 23 6.43 1.15 -10.59
C LYS A 23 5.97 1.25 -12.04
N SER A 24 4.69 0.95 -12.32
CA SER A 24 4.16 0.99 -13.69
C SER A 24 3.84 2.41 -14.15
N ILE A 25 3.47 3.29 -13.21
CA ILE A 25 3.47 4.73 -13.43
C ILE A 25 4.93 5.10 -13.72
N GLN A 26 5.21 5.58 -14.93
CA GLN A 26 6.55 5.96 -15.36
C GLN A 26 7.01 7.25 -14.64
N ILE A 27 7.05 7.25 -13.31
CA ILE A 27 7.50 8.35 -12.46
C ILE A 27 8.94 8.71 -12.82
N GLU A 28 9.72 7.75 -13.31
CA GLU A 28 11.06 7.94 -13.88
C GLU A 28 11.12 8.97 -15.01
N LYS A 29 10.03 9.19 -15.76
CA LYS A 29 9.98 10.27 -16.78
C LYS A 29 9.91 11.67 -16.17
N ILE A 30 9.39 11.79 -14.94
CA ILE A 30 9.24 13.07 -14.22
C ILE A 30 10.54 13.41 -13.48
N PHE A 31 11.27 12.40 -13.00
CA PHE A 31 12.50 12.59 -12.24
C PHE A 31 13.75 12.62 -13.14
N ARG A 32 14.65 13.56 -12.85
CA ARG A 32 15.89 13.77 -13.59
C ARG A 32 16.76 12.50 -13.58
N LYS A 33 17.26 12.07 -14.75
CA LYS A 33 18.13 10.89 -14.94
C LYS A 33 19.25 10.89 -13.88
N GLY A 34 19.21 9.93 -12.95
CA GLY A 34 20.24 9.73 -11.92
C GLY A 34 19.73 9.32 -10.53
N LYS A 35 18.45 9.55 -10.20
CA LYS A 35 17.87 9.27 -8.88
C LYS A 35 17.01 7.99 -8.80
N ILE A 36 17.32 6.98 -9.61
CA ILE A 36 16.50 5.75 -9.72
C ILE A 36 16.37 5.03 -8.36
N SER A 37 17.43 5.04 -7.55
CA SER A 37 17.41 4.49 -6.19
C SER A 37 16.43 5.23 -5.27
N GLU A 38 16.44 6.56 -5.28
CA GLU A 38 15.53 7.38 -4.46
C GLU A 38 14.07 7.14 -4.86
N ILE A 39 13.78 7.03 -6.16
CA ILE A 39 12.44 6.73 -6.67
C ILE A 39 11.97 5.36 -6.18
N HIS A 40 12.85 4.36 -6.20
CA HIS A 40 12.51 3.02 -5.71
C HIS A 40 12.20 3.02 -4.22
N VAL A 41 13.01 3.73 -3.41
CA VAL A 41 12.81 3.86 -1.97
C VAL A 41 11.52 4.62 -1.66
N ALA A 42 11.27 5.74 -2.34
CA ALA A 42 10.02 6.50 -2.20
C ALA A 42 8.81 5.63 -2.56
N SER A 43 8.89 4.89 -3.67
CA SER A 43 7.82 3.98 -4.11
C SER A 43 7.54 2.90 -3.07
N PHE A 44 8.59 2.33 -2.47
CA PHE A 44 8.48 1.35 -1.39
C PHE A 44 7.79 1.94 -0.15
N ILE A 45 8.22 3.11 0.31
CA ILE A 45 7.64 3.79 1.48
C ILE A 45 6.17 4.13 1.23
N ILE A 46 5.84 4.72 0.08
CA ILE A 46 4.46 5.05 -0.28
C ILE A 46 3.59 3.78 -0.29
N SER A 47 4.11 2.68 -0.84
CA SER A 47 3.37 1.41 -0.89
C SER A 47 3.08 0.84 0.50
N ILE A 48 3.99 1.01 1.47
CA ILE A 48 3.75 0.62 2.87
C ILE A 48 2.63 1.45 3.48
N ILE A 49 2.66 2.77 3.28
CA ILE A 49 1.64 3.68 3.82
C ILE A 49 0.28 3.36 3.22
N VAL A 50 0.20 3.15 1.90
CA VAL A 50 -1.04 2.79 1.22
C VAL A 50 -1.54 1.42 1.67
N GLY A 51 -0.65 0.43 1.80
CA GLY A 51 -1.02 -0.89 2.33
C GLY A 51 -1.60 -0.81 3.75
N HIS A 52 -1.02 0.01 4.62
CA HIS A 52 -1.53 0.25 5.97
C HIS A 52 -2.92 0.90 5.95
N LEU A 53 -3.09 1.97 5.17
CA LEU A 53 -4.39 2.65 5.01
C LEU A 53 -5.49 1.71 4.51
N LEU A 54 -5.18 0.86 3.53
CA LEU A 54 -6.14 -0.11 2.99
C LEU A 54 -6.52 -1.18 4.03
N ALA A 55 -5.56 -1.65 4.81
CA ALA A 55 -5.81 -2.62 5.88
C ALA A 55 -6.66 -2.03 7.00
N ASP A 56 -6.37 -0.79 7.42
CA ASP A 56 -7.13 -0.08 8.45
C ASP A 56 -8.56 0.25 7.98
N TRP A 57 -8.70 0.62 6.70
CA TRP A 57 -10.00 0.81 6.07
C TRP A 57 -10.82 -0.49 5.99
N ALA A 58 -10.17 -1.62 5.67
CA ALA A 58 -10.83 -2.92 5.64
C ALA A 58 -11.34 -3.33 7.04
N LEU A 59 -10.56 -3.08 8.10
CA LEU A 59 -11.02 -3.28 9.48
C LEU A 59 -12.22 -2.39 9.80
N THR A 60 -12.15 -1.10 9.45
CA THR A 60 -13.25 -0.15 9.66
C THR A 60 -14.54 -0.61 8.99
N ILE A 61 -14.45 -1.13 7.76
CA ILE A 61 -15.60 -1.71 7.04
C ILE A 61 -16.18 -2.89 7.83
N VAL A 62 -15.33 -3.83 8.22
CA VAL A 62 -15.76 -5.04 8.96
C VAL A 62 -16.45 -4.64 10.27
N ASP A 63 -15.92 -3.67 10.99
CA ASP A 63 -16.53 -3.16 12.23
C ASP A 63 -17.90 -2.52 11.99
N ILE A 64 -18.07 -1.76 10.90
CA ILE A 64 -19.36 -1.16 10.53
C ILE A 64 -20.42 -2.24 10.27
N PHE A 65 -20.05 -3.31 9.56
CA PHE A 65 -20.99 -4.38 9.21
C PHE A 65 -21.17 -5.43 10.32
N SER A 66 -20.22 -5.56 11.26
CA SER A 66 -20.31 -6.48 12.39
C SER A 66 -21.07 -5.90 13.60
N ASN A 67 -21.20 -4.57 13.70
CA ASN A 67 -21.98 -3.90 14.75
C ASN A 67 -23.42 -3.57 14.33
N GLN A 68 -23.89 -4.10 13.19
CA GLN A 68 -25.32 -4.14 12.83
C GLN A 68 -25.91 -5.52 13.15
#